data_AF-A0A3A8H6N8-F1
#
_entry.id   AF-A0A3A8H6N8-F1
#
_cell.length_a   1.000
_cell.length_b   1.000
_cell.length_c   1.000
_cell.angle_alpha   90.00
_cell.angle_beta   90.00
_cell.angle_gamma   90.00
#
_symmetry.space_group_name_H-M   'P 1'
#
loop_
_entity.id
_entity.type
_entity.pdbx_description
1 polymer ?
#
loop_
_entity_poly.entity_id
_entity_poly.type
_entity_poly.pdbx_seq_one_letter_code
_entity_poly.pdbx_strand_id
1 'polypeptide(L)'
;MRSFRSLAVLSVLSFSLPVLAEEAPPKAKPTTTADAPKATCEHGVQKALCARCNPKLSAVYKAKGDWCEEHQRPESQCVICNPKLAEKGVK
;
A
#
# COMPACT_ATOMS: atom_id res chain seq x y z
N MET A 1 -49.58 -31.19 -27.54
CA MET A 1 -50.01 -32.53 -27.07
C MET A 1 -49.18 -33.59 -27.78
N ARG A 2 -48.69 -34.59 -27.01
CA ARG A 2 -47.98 -35.84 -27.40
C ARG A 2 -46.49 -35.66 -27.74
N SER A 3 -45.54 -35.88 -26.83
CA SER A 3 -45.14 -37.14 -26.15
C SER A 3 -44.55 -38.18 -27.11
N PHE A 4 -43.21 -38.24 -27.18
CA PHE A 4 -42.48 -39.50 -27.31
C PHE A 4 -41.24 -39.47 -26.41
N ARG A 5 -41.29 -40.35 -25.41
CA ARG A 5 -40.24 -40.70 -24.47
C ARG A 5 -39.33 -41.77 -25.10
N SER A 6 -38.07 -41.80 -24.66
CA SER A 6 -37.09 -42.91 -24.74
C SER A 6 -36.44 -43.11 -26.12
N LEU A 7 -35.11 -43.09 -26.26
CA LEU A 7 -34.13 -43.96 -25.57
C LEU A 7 -32.82 -43.22 -25.22
N ALA A 8 -32.31 -43.59 -24.05
CA ALA A 8 -31.02 -43.21 -23.50
C ALA A 8 -29.87 -43.94 -24.21
N VAL A 9 -28.75 -43.25 -24.46
CA VAL A 9 -27.40 -43.82 -24.28
C VAL A 9 -26.45 -42.73 -23.77
N LEU A 10 -26.04 -42.92 -22.53
CA LEU A 10 -24.81 -42.50 -21.85
C LEU A 10 -23.78 -41.69 -22.65
N SER A 11 -23.54 -40.46 -22.22
CA SER A 11 -22.24 -39.79 -22.37
C SER A 11 -22.02 -38.90 -21.14
N VAL A 12 -21.46 -39.48 -20.07
CA VAL A 12 -20.07 -39.28 -19.63
C VAL A 12 -19.96 -38.10 -18.64
N LEU A 13 -19.84 -38.48 -17.38
CA LEU A 13 -19.01 -37.90 -16.32
C LEU A 13 -19.28 -36.41 -15.99
N SER A 14 -20.06 -36.11 -14.97
CA SER A 14 -19.56 -36.06 -13.58
C SER A 14 -18.35 -35.14 -13.42
N PHE A 15 -18.57 -33.82 -13.50
CA PHE A 15 -17.79 -32.84 -12.75
C PHE A 15 -18.76 -31.81 -12.15
N SER A 16 -19.47 -32.23 -11.10
CA SER A 16 -19.93 -31.32 -10.08
C SER A 16 -18.85 -31.25 -9.01
N LEU A 17 -18.30 -30.06 -8.78
CA LEU A 17 -17.79 -29.55 -7.49
C LEU A 17 -17.25 -28.12 -7.73
N PRO A 18 -17.31 -27.23 -6.72
CA PRO A 18 -18.20 -26.08 -6.74
C PRO A 18 -17.44 -24.75 -6.62
N VAL A 19 -18.20 -23.66 -6.69
CA VAL A 19 -18.03 -22.42 -5.90
C VAL A 19 -16.61 -22.14 -5.41
N LEU A 20 -15.97 -21.15 -6.04
CA LEU A 20 -15.18 -20.18 -5.31
C LEU A 20 -15.44 -18.80 -5.92
N ALA A 21 -16.65 -18.31 -5.64
CA ALA A 21 -16.78 -16.90 -5.33
C ALA A 21 -16.05 -16.67 -4.00
N GLU A 22 -15.47 -15.48 -3.86
CA GLU A 22 -14.65 -15.00 -2.76
C GLU A 22 -13.16 -15.29 -2.93
N GLU A 23 -12.44 -14.34 -3.52
CA GLU A 23 -11.42 -13.63 -2.75
C GLU A 23 -11.49 -12.14 -3.13
N ALA A 24 -12.23 -11.38 -2.32
CA ALA A 24 -11.96 -9.96 -2.18
C ALA A 24 -10.45 -9.78 -1.92
N PRO A 25 -9.78 -8.79 -2.54
CA PRO A 25 -8.39 -8.54 -2.22
C PRO A 25 -8.31 -8.34 -0.70
N PRO A 26 -7.41 -9.01 0.03
CA PRO A 26 -7.20 -8.67 1.41
C PRO A 26 -6.85 -7.17 1.41
N LYS A 27 -7.76 -6.37 1.97
CA LYS A 27 -7.41 -5.08 2.54
C LYS A 27 -6.24 -5.38 3.46
N ALA A 28 -5.03 -5.21 2.94
CA ALA A 28 -3.83 -5.13 3.73
C ALA A 28 -4.11 -4.01 4.72
N LYS A 29 -4.49 -4.40 5.94
CA LYS A 29 -4.48 -3.52 7.08
C LYS A 29 -3.12 -2.83 7.03
N PRO A 30 -3.02 -1.50 7.14
CA PRO A 30 -1.74 -0.90 7.42
C PRO A 30 -1.34 -1.48 8.77
N THR A 31 -0.48 -2.49 8.74
CA THR A 31 0.03 -3.14 9.94
C THR A 31 0.92 -2.11 10.59
N THR A 32 0.31 -1.34 11.48
CA THR A 32 0.99 -0.62 12.54
C THR A 32 1.73 -1.67 13.37
N THR A 33 2.97 -1.96 12.99
CA THR A 33 4.00 -2.30 13.97
C THR A 33 4.33 -0.99 14.66
N ALA A 34 3.50 -0.66 15.66
CA ALA A 34 3.94 0.17 16.76
C ALA A 34 4.98 -0.63 17.53
N ASP A 35 6.03 0.07 17.96
CA ASP A 35 7.09 -0.43 18.85
C ASP A 35 8.23 -1.22 18.19
N ALA A 36 8.99 -0.53 17.34
CA ALA A 36 10.43 -0.75 17.22
C ALA A 36 11.10 0.60 17.49
N PRO A 37 12.25 0.67 18.20
CA PRO A 37 12.98 1.91 18.41
C PRO A 37 13.27 2.50 17.04
N LYS A 38 12.58 3.59 16.71
CA LYS A 38 12.49 4.08 15.35
C LYS A 38 13.83 4.74 15.04
N ALA A 39 14.76 3.94 14.50
CA ALA A 39 16.10 4.38 14.18
C ALA A 39 16.04 5.63 13.30
N THR A 40 16.37 6.76 13.90
CA THR A 40 16.51 8.03 13.22
C THR A 40 17.77 7.98 12.37
N CYS A 41 17.67 8.34 11.09
CA CYS A 41 18.85 8.47 10.24
C CYS A 41 19.61 9.77 10.56
N GLU A 42 20.75 9.99 9.92
CA GLU A 42 21.59 11.18 10.13
C GLU A 42 20.87 12.50 9.84
N HIS A 43 19.81 12.46 9.02
CA HIS A 43 18.95 13.60 8.68
C HIS A 43 17.87 13.92 9.73
N GLY A 44 17.85 13.23 10.88
CA GLY A 44 16.87 13.51 11.94
C GLY A 44 15.46 13.02 11.66
N VAL A 45 15.25 12.30 10.57
CA VAL A 45 13.98 11.65 10.22
C VAL A 45 14.14 10.15 10.42
N GLN A 46 13.07 9.44 10.73
CA GLN A 46 13.08 7.99 10.79
C GLN A 46 13.53 7.43 9.44
N LYS A 47 14.49 6.50 9.45
CA LYS A 47 15.13 6.03 8.22
C LYS A 47 14.11 5.58 7.17
N ALA A 48 13.07 4.85 7.58
CA ALA A 48 12.00 4.36 6.70
C ALA A 48 11.10 5.45 6.10
N LEU A 49 11.11 6.67 6.65
CA LEU A 49 10.30 7.81 6.19
C LEU A 49 11.15 8.93 5.58
N CYS A 50 12.46 8.91 5.72
CA CYS A 50 13.33 9.94 5.16
C CYS A 50 13.35 9.84 3.64
N ALA A 51 12.86 10.87 2.94
CA ALA A 51 12.87 10.90 1.47
C ALA A 51 14.29 11.01 0.90
N ARG A 52 15.25 11.52 1.67
CA ARG A 52 16.67 11.55 1.29
C ARG A 52 17.30 10.15 1.36
N CYS A 53 16.91 9.31 2.32
CA CYS A 53 17.34 7.91 2.38
C CYS A 53 16.54 6.99 1.43
N ASN A 54 15.29 7.32 1.16
CA ASN A 54 14.39 6.53 0.32
C ASN A 54 13.73 7.43 -0.74
N PRO A 55 14.41 7.70 -1.87
CA PRO A 55 13.91 8.62 -2.89
C PRO A 55 12.58 8.18 -3.52
N LYS A 56 12.25 6.88 -3.46
CA LYS A 56 10.96 6.33 -3.89
C LYS A 56 9.77 6.91 -3.12
N LEU A 57 9.99 7.41 -1.90
CA LEU A 57 8.93 8.03 -1.10
C LEU A 57 8.50 9.39 -1.65
N SER A 58 9.30 10.06 -2.50
CA SER A 58 8.93 11.34 -3.09
C SER A 58 7.57 11.30 -3.79
N ALA A 59 7.30 10.26 -4.59
CA ALA A 59 6.01 10.06 -5.24
C ALA A 59 4.87 9.89 -4.23
N VAL A 60 5.13 9.20 -3.12
CA VAL A 60 4.15 9.00 -2.04
C VAL A 60 3.84 10.33 -1.33
N TYR A 61 4.86 11.13 -1.05
CA TYR A 61 4.72 12.44 -0.42
C TYR A 61 4.00 13.44 -1.34
N LYS A 62 4.34 13.46 -2.63
CA LYS A 62 3.62 14.23 -3.66
C LYS A 62 2.15 13.84 -3.76
N ALA A 63 1.85 12.54 -3.83
CA ALA A 63 0.48 12.05 -3.87
C ALA A 63 -0.33 12.40 -2.60
N LYS A 64 0.35 12.62 -1.47
CA LYS A 64 -0.25 13.06 -0.21
C LYS A 64 -0.36 14.59 -0.07
N GLY A 65 0.17 15.36 -1.03
CA GLY A 65 0.26 16.82 -0.94
C GLY A 65 1.28 17.33 0.09
N ASP A 66 2.13 16.45 0.62
CA ASP A 66 3.19 16.79 1.58
C ASP A 66 4.51 17.00 0.83
N TRP A 67 4.53 17.95 -0.09
CA TRP A 67 5.68 18.17 -0.97
C TRP A 67 5.98 19.65 -1.17
N CYS A 68 7.25 19.99 -0.97
CA CYS A 68 7.81 21.30 -1.24
C CYS A 68 8.44 21.28 -2.64
N GLU A 69 7.85 21.98 -3.61
CA GLU A 69 8.39 22.01 -4.98
C GLU A 69 9.70 22.80 -5.07
N GLU A 70 9.82 23.93 -4.36
CA GLU A 70 11.01 24.80 -4.35
C GLU A 70 12.27 24.05 -3.87
N HIS A 71 12.12 23.17 -2.88
CA HIS A 71 13.24 22.46 -2.23
C HIS A 71 13.24 20.97 -2.49
N GLN A 72 12.37 20.49 -3.39
CA GLN A 72 12.25 19.10 -3.84
C GLN A 72 12.31 18.07 -2.69
N ARG A 73 11.59 18.33 -1.61
CA ARG A 73 11.54 17.44 -0.44
C ARG A 73 10.14 17.44 0.18
N PRO A 74 9.81 16.45 1.01
CA PRO A 74 8.54 16.47 1.72
C PRO A 74 8.41 17.71 2.59
N GLU A 75 7.24 18.35 2.61
CA GLU A 75 6.98 19.56 3.42
C GLU A 75 7.25 19.27 4.90
N SER A 76 6.80 18.12 5.39
CA SER A 76 7.06 17.58 6.74
C SER A 76 8.53 17.35 7.06
N GLN A 77 9.40 17.39 6.07
CA GLN A 77 10.85 17.30 6.23
C GLN A 77 11.52 18.63 5.92
N CYS A 78 10.87 19.60 5.26
CA CYS A 78 11.48 20.83 4.75
C CYS A 78 11.87 21.84 5.81
N VAL A 79 13.11 21.80 6.30
CA VAL A 79 13.62 22.77 7.30
C VAL A 79 13.72 24.19 6.76
N ILE A 80 13.74 24.38 5.43
CA ILE A 80 13.83 25.70 4.80
C ILE A 80 12.47 26.40 4.88
N CYS A 81 11.38 25.69 4.59
CA CYS A 81 10.01 26.20 4.73
C CYS A 81 9.51 26.12 6.19
N ASN A 82 9.96 25.12 6.94
CA ASN A 82 9.52 24.81 8.30
C ASN A 82 10.72 24.75 9.26
N PRO A 83 11.29 25.90 9.68
CA PRO A 83 12.52 25.93 10.50
C PRO A 83 12.37 25.24 11.87
N LYS A 84 11.15 25.13 12.40
CA LYS A 84 10.86 24.38 13.64
C LYS A 84 11.21 22.89 13.57
N LEU A 85 11.36 22.34 12.36
CA LEU A 85 11.81 20.95 12.19
C LEU A 85 13.27 20.77 12.60
N ALA A 86 14.10 21.80 12.46
CA ALA A 86 15.50 21.76 12.91
C ALA A 86 15.61 21.64 14.43
N GLU A 87 14.71 22.28 15.18
CA GLU A 87 14.61 22.15 16.64
C GLU A 87 14.26 20.72 17.06
N LYS A 88 13.58 19.96 16.19
CA LYS A 88 13.27 18.53 16.36
C LYS A 88 14.39 17.61 15.85
N GLY A 89 15.52 18.19 15.42
CA GLY A 89 16.70 17.48 14.95
C GLY A 89 16.69 17.12 13.46
N VAL A 90 15.68 17.53 12.68
CA VAL A 90 15.62 17.31 11.23
C VAL A 90 16.64 18.20 10.52
N LYS A 91 17.37 17.63 9.55
CA LYS A 91 18.47 18.29 8.83
C LYS A 91 18.28 18.12 7.32
#